data_AF-A0A928RKL3-F1
#
_entry.id   AF-A0A928RKL3-F1
#
_cell.length_a   1.000
_cell.length_b   1.000
_cell.length_c   1.000
_cell.angle_alpha   90.00
_cell.angle_beta   90.00
_cell.angle_gamma   90.00
#
_symmetry.space_group_name_H-M   'P 1'
#
loop_
_entity.id
_entity.type
_entity.pdbx_description
1 polymer ?
#
loop_
_entity_poly.entity_id
_entity_poly.type
_entity_poly.pdbx_seq_one_letter_code
_entity_poly.pdbx_strand_id
1 'polypeptide(L)'
;MMIKCTEDIVTADDSAWMNIFIGLGEEPSMNKGWESYEYVINRSRDAVSGSAKIERLNSDFSGHECGSAKYIVSGSVMQIEFPKSSISLETNASFYFKVADGVLQPEEIMSYYESGMSMPIGRLSYLYQTYTG
;
A
#
# COMPACT_ATOMS: atom_id res chain seq x y z
N MET A 1 -6.41 8.37 1.51
CA MET A 1 -5.82 7.84 2.77
C MET A 1 -4.81 8.84 3.32
N MET A 2 -4.69 8.96 4.65
CA MET A 2 -3.71 9.81 5.34
C MET A 2 -2.82 8.93 6.21
N ILE A 3 -1.51 9.07 6.09
CA ILE A 3 -0.49 8.38 6.87
C ILE A 3 0.26 9.45 7.66
N LYS A 4 0.43 9.26 8.97
CA LYS A 4 1.14 10.19 9.84
C LYS A 4 2.30 9.47 10.53
N CYS A 5 3.50 10.01 10.35
CA CYS A 5 4.72 9.59 11.02
C CYS A 5 4.96 10.45 12.27
N THR A 6 5.81 9.96 13.17
CA THR A 6 6.21 10.70 14.37
C THR A 6 7.10 11.89 14.01
N GLU A 7 8.03 11.66 13.07
CA GLU A 7 8.97 12.63 12.54
C GLU A 7 8.60 13.04 11.11
N ASP A 8 9.21 14.12 10.62
CA ASP A 8 9.07 14.54 9.24
C ASP A 8 9.49 13.44 8.26
N ILE A 9 8.69 13.27 7.21
CA ILE A 9 8.93 12.24 6.21
C ILE A 9 10.11 12.67 5.34
N VAL A 10 11.16 11.86 5.34
CA VAL A 10 12.29 11.99 4.41
C VAL A 10 11.92 11.28 3.11
N THR A 11 11.88 12.01 2.01
CA THR A 11 11.59 11.45 0.69
C THR A 11 12.75 10.62 0.18
N ALA A 12 12.48 9.46 -0.39
CA ALA A 12 13.47 8.60 -1.04
C ALA A 12 12.99 8.16 -2.43
N ASP A 13 13.95 7.84 -3.30
CA ASP A 13 13.73 7.39 -4.69
C ASP A 13 13.91 5.87 -4.85
N ASP A 14 13.83 5.13 -3.74
CA ASP A 14 13.83 3.67 -3.76
C ASP A 14 12.42 3.08 -3.74
N SER A 15 12.30 1.81 -4.11
CA SER A 15 11.02 1.10 -4.24
C SER A 15 10.44 0.61 -2.91
N ALA A 16 11.16 0.72 -1.80
CA ALA A 16 10.70 0.32 -0.47
C ALA A 16 10.09 1.49 0.32
N TRP A 17 10.17 2.72 -0.20
CA TRP A 17 9.66 3.91 0.46
C TRP A 17 8.13 3.98 0.48
N MET A 18 7.55 4.05 1.68
CA MET A 18 6.13 4.34 1.95
C MET A 18 5.11 3.55 1.11
N ASN A 19 5.35 2.25 0.92
CA ASN A 19 4.47 1.34 0.19
C ASN A 19 3.13 1.12 0.90
N ILE A 20 2.05 1.07 0.12
CA ILE A 20 0.72 0.70 0.61
C ILE A 20 0.29 -0.58 -0.07
N PHE A 21 0.15 -1.64 0.71
CA PHE A 21 -0.41 -2.91 0.25
C PHE A 21 -1.92 -2.91 0.50
N ILE A 22 -2.70 -3.34 -0.49
CA ILE A 22 -4.17 -3.35 -0.44
C ILE A 22 -4.67 -4.73 -0.88
N GLY A 23 -5.57 -5.32 -0.09
CA GLY A 23 -6.33 -6.51 -0.46
C GLY A 23 -7.82 -6.22 -0.39
N LEU A 24 -8.60 -6.78 -1.32
CA LEU A 24 -10.04 -6.53 -1.41
C LEU A 24 -10.82 -7.48 -0.52
N GLY A 25 -11.99 -7.02 -0.06
CA GLY A 25 -12.90 -7.78 0.81
C GLY A 25 -12.64 -7.56 2.30
N GLU A 26 -13.30 -8.38 3.11
CA GLU A 26 -13.32 -8.21 4.57
C GLU A 26 -12.18 -8.94 5.29
N GLU A 27 -11.62 -9.98 4.67
CA GLU A 27 -10.58 -10.81 5.28
C GLU A 27 -9.44 -11.20 4.31
N PRO A 28 -8.20 -11.33 4.83
CA PRO A 28 -7.09 -11.92 4.11
C PRO A 28 -7.36 -13.36 3.65
N SER A 29 -6.93 -13.68 2.44
CA SER A 29 -7.04 -15.03 1.87
C SER A 29 -5.80 -15.36 1.06
N MET A 30 -5.26 -16.57 1.24
CA MET A 30 -4.00 -17.00 0.61
C MET A 30 -4.07 -17.09 -0.92
N ASN A 31 -5.26 -17.04 -1.52
CA ASN A 31 -5.45 -17.11 -2.97
C ASN A 31 -5.51 -15.71 -3.62
N LYS A 32 -5.15 -14.65 -2.90
CA LYS A 32 -5.22 -13.25 -3.35
C LYS A 32 -3.82 -12.66 -3.49
N GLY A 33 -3.39 -12.43 -4.73
CA GLY A 33 -2.12 -11.75 -5.04
C GLY A 33 -0.93 -12.29 -4.22
N TRP A 34 -0.07 -11.40 -3.75
CA TRP A 34 1.06 -11.73 -2.88
C TRP A 34 0.69 -11.58 -1.41
N GLU A 35 0.81 -12.65 -0.63
CA GLU A 35 0.54 -12.66 0.82
C GLU A 35 -0.82 -12.05 1.22
N SER A 36 -1.84 -12.35 0.43
CA SER A 36 -3.21 -11.81 0.50
C SER A 36 -3.40 -10.41 -0.10
N TYR A 37 -2.35 -9.69 -0.48
CA TYR A 37 -2.46 -8.37 -1.08
C TYR A 37 -2.52 -8.45 -2.61
N GLU A 38 -3.56 -7.84 -3.18
CA GLU A 38 -3.81 -7.83 -4.61
C GLU A 38 -3.16 -6.62 -5.30
N TYR A 39 -2.89 -5.56 -4.54
CA TYR A 39 -2.32 -4.34 -5.06
C TYR A 39 -1.23 -3.81 -4.14
N VAL A 40 -0.27 -3.13 -4.76
CA VAL A 40 0.65 -2.25 -4.07
C VAL A 40 0.66 -0.90 -4.76
N ILE A 41 0.58 0.14 -3.95
CA ILE A 41 0.83 1.50 -4.36
C ILE A 41 2.24 1.82 -3.89
N ASN A 42 2.91 2.66 -4.66
CA ASN A 42 4.07 3.43 -4.22
C ASN A 42 5.46 2.83 -4.51
N ARG A 43 5.59 1.62 -5.08
CA ARG A 43 6.90 1.07 -5.47
C ARG A 43 7.63 1.85 -6.56
N SER A 44 6.89 2.61 -7.35
CA SER A 44 7.39 3.53 -8.37
C SER A 44 6.60 4.84 -8.32
N ARG A 45 7.28 5.96 -8.64
CA ARG A 45 6.78 7.33 -8.51
C ARG A 45 7.47 8.31 -9.41
N ASP A 46 6.77 9.40 -9.63
CA ASP A 46 7.31 10.66 -10.09
C ASP A 46 7.11 11.71 -8.98
N ALA A 47 8.20 12.09 -8.33
CA ALA A 47 8.19 13.11 -7.27
C ALA A 47 7.92 14.53 -7.79
N VAL A 48 8.19 14.80 -9.07
CA VAL A 48 7.94 16.12 -9.68
C VAL A 48 6.45 16.33 -9.88
N SER A 49 5.74 15.31 -10.38
CA SER A 49 4.29 15.38 -10.59
C SER A 49 3.45 14.98 -9.36
N GLY A 50 4.07 14.42 -8.32
CA GLY A 50 3.36 13.90 -7.15
C GLY A 50 2.50 12.68 -7.50
N SER A 51 2.96 11.85 -8.44
CA SER A 51 2.24 10.69 -8.94
C SER A 51 2.92 9.39 -8.50
N ALA A 52 2.16 8.45 -7.97
CA ALA A 52 2.61 7.12 -7.58
C ALA A 52 1.92 6.08 -8.45
N LYS A 53 2.63 5.01 -8.80
CA LYS A 53 2.05 3.88 -9.56
C LYS A 53 1.25 2.97 -8.64
N ILE A 54 0.17 2.43 -9.19
CA ILE A 54 -0.61 1.33 -8.61
C ILE A 54 -0.31 0.09 -9.44
N GLU A 55 0.14 -0.97 -8.78
CA GLU A 55 0.46 -2.23 -9.41
C GLU A 55 -0.46 -3.33 -8.87
N ARG A 56 -0.95 -4.18 -9.77
CA ARG A 56 -1.64 -5.43 -9.41
C ARG A 56 -0.57 -6.50 -9.19
N LEU A 57 -0.59 -7.14 -8.01
CA LEU A 57 0.37 -8.14 -7.57
C LEU A 57 -0.03 -9.55 -8.02
N ASN A 58 0.97 -10.31 -8.46
CA ASN A 58 0.95 -11.76 -8.59
C ASN A 58 1.38 -12.40 -7.27
N SER A 59 1.26 -13.73 -7.15
CA SER A 59 1.63 -14.46 -5.92
C SER A 59 3.12 -14.45 -5.56
N ASP A 60 3.98 -14.10 -6.49
CA ASP A 60 5.44 -14.09 -6.37
C ASP A 60 6.02 -12.69 -6.15
N PHE A 61 5.21 -11.75 -5.66
CA PHE A 61 5.54 -10.33 -5.46
C PHE A 61 5.73 -9.51 -6.74
N SER A 62 5.86 -10.15 -7.90
CA SER A 62 5.85 -9.44 -9.17
C SER A 62 4.51 -8.73 -9.38
N GLY A 63 4.53 -7.65 -10.15
CA GLY A 63 3.31 -6.90 -10.43
C GLY A 63 3.38 -6.20 -11.78
N HIS A 64 2.23 -5.70 -12.20
CA HIS A 64 2.12 -4.86 -13.40
C HIS A 64 1.32 -3.61 -13.08
N GLU A 65 1.70 -2.50 -13.70
CA GLU A 65 1.00 -1.22 -13.55
C GLU A 65 -0.44 -1.35 -14.05
N CYS A 66 -1.40 -0.95 -13.22
CA CYS A 66 -2.82 -0.95 -13.52
C CYS A 66 -3.51 0.39 -13.22
N GLY A 67 -2.77 1.37 -12.67
CA GLY A 67 -3.30 2.69 -12.38
C GLY A 67 -2.28 3.64 -11.78
N SER A 68 -2.76 4.80 -11.37
CA SER A 68 -1.96 5.81 -10.68
C SER A 68 -2.72 6.42 -9.50
N ALA A 69 -1.97 6.85 -8.51
CA ALA A 69 -2.42 7.58 -7.35
C ALA A 69 -1.71 8.93 -7.30
N LYS A 70 -2.36 9.95 -6.75
CA LYS A 70 -1.69 11.18 -6.37
C LYS A 70 -1.19 11.05 -4.95
N TYR A 71 -0.02 11.60 -4.66
CA TYR A 71 0.49 11.70 -3.30
C TYR A 71 1.07 13.08 -3.02
N ILE A 72 0.94 13.51 -1.77
CA ILE A 72 1.52 14.74 -1.25
C ILE A 72 2.16 14.43 0.09
N VAL A 73 3.36 14.96 0.31
CA VAL A 73 4.05 14.92 1.61
C VAL A 73 4.12 16.33 2.17
N SER A 74 3.75 16.49 3.44
CA SER A 74 3.84 17.75 4.18
C SER A 74 4.28 17.45 5.60
N GLY A 75 5.56 17.73 5.90
CA GLY A 75 6.19 17.38 7.17
C GLY A 75 6.06 15.88 7.45
N SER A 76 5.48 15.53 8.60
CA SER A 76 5.26 14.14 9.01
C SER A 76 4.02 13.46 8.42
N VAL A 77 3.34 14.07 7.45
CA VAL A 77 2.10 13.55 6.88
C VAL A 77 2.25 13.25 5.39
N MET A 78 1.81 12.06 4.99
CA MET A 78 1.58 11.69 3.60
C MET A 78 0.08 11.51 3.34
N GLN A 79 -0.42 12.14 2.29
CA GLN A 79 -1.78 11.90 1.79
C GLN A 79 -1.72 11.23 0.43
N ILE A 80 -2.54 10.21 0.24
CA ILE A 80 -2.63 9.44 -1.00
C ILE A 80 -4.09 9.39 -1.47
N GLU A 81 -4.30 9.72 -2.73
CA GLU A 81 -5.60 9.74 -3.39
C GLU A 81 -5.54 8.85 -4.63
N PHE A 82 -6.50 7.93 -4.77
CA PHE A 82 -6.65 7.10 -5.97
C PHE A 82 -8.13 6.84 -6.26
N PRO A 83 -8.51 6.72 -7.54
CA PRO A 83 -9.86 6.28 -7.92
C PRO A 83 -10.13 4.85 -7.41
N LYS A 84 -11.30 4.60 -6.84
CA LYS A 84 -11.71 3.25 -6.42
C LYS A 84 -11.62 2.23 -7.57
N SER A 85 -11.94 2.66 -8.79
CA SER A 85 -11.86 1.82 -10.00
C SER A 85 -10.44 1.35 -10.32
N SER A 86 -9.40 2.08 -9.90
CA SER A 86 -7.99 1.69 -10.14
C SER A 86 -7.58 0.43 -9.37
N ILE A 87 -8.34 0.06 -8.33
CA ILE A 87 -8.16 -1.18 -7.58
C ILE A 87 -9.38 -2.09 -7.67
N SER A 88 -10.23 -1.91 -8.68
CA SER A 88 -11.45 -2.70 -8.88
C SER A 88 -12.37 -2.72 -7.64
N LEU A 89 -12.35 -1.65 -6.84
CA LEU A 89 -13.13 -1.56 -5.61
C LEU A 89 -14.53 -1.04 -5.92
N GLU A 90 -15.54 -1.86 -5.62
CA GLU A 90 -16.95 -1.49 -5.72
C GLU A 90 -17.32 -0.39 -4.71
N THR A 91 -18.39 0.36 -5.00
CA THR A 91 -18.76 1.56 -4.22
C THR A 91 -18.91 1.32 -2.72
N ASN A 92 -19.48 0.16 -2.35
CA ASN A 92 -19.75 -0.27 -0.96
C ASN A 92 -18.92 -1.49 -0.55
N ALA A 93 -17.73 -1.67 -1.14
CA ALA A 93 -16.85 -2.76 -0.77
C ALA A 93 -15.88 -2.37 0.34
N SER A 94 -15.71 -3.30 1.28
CA SER A 94 -14.64 -3.29 2.27
C SER A 94 -13.30 -3.68 1.62
N PHE A 95 -12.21 -3.16 2.17
CA PHE A 95 -10.85 -3.57 1.82
C PHE A 95 -9.96 -3.46 3.04
N TYR A 96 -8.84 -4.17 3.02
CA TYR A 96 -7.81 -4.05 4.05
C TYR A 96 -6.50 -3.57 3.47
N PHE A 97 -5.68 -2.94 4.30
CA PHE A 97 -4.43 -2.37 3.87
C PHE A 97 -3.34 -2.41 4.95
N LYS A 98 -2.10 -2.23 4.49
CA LYS A 98 -0.90 -2.08 5.30
C LYS A 98 -0.02 -1.00 4.68
N VAL A 99 0.67 -0.26 5.53
CA VAL A 99 1.75 0.65 5.11
C VAL A 99 3.09 0.01 5.49
N ALA A 100 4.08 0.07 4.61
CA ALA A 100 5.43 -0.38 4.87
C ALA A 100 6.46 0.61 4.33
N ASP A 101 7.54 0.84 5.05
CA ASP A 101 8.59 1.78 4.67
C ASP A 101 9.98 1.18 4.96
N GLY A 102 10.88 1.18 3.98
CA GLY A 102 12.27 0.75 4.15
C GLY A 102 12.47 -0.73 4.48
N VAL A 103 11.55 -1.61 4.05
CA VAL A 103 11.69 -3.07 4.19
C VAL A 103 12.77 -3.59 3.24
N LEU A 104 13.75 -4.35 3.75
CA LEU A 104 14.96 -4.71 2.99
C LEU A 104 14.75 -5.79 1.91
N GLN A 105 13.91 -6.79 2.20
CA GLN A 105 13.54 -7.87 1.26
C GLN A 105 12.00 -7.92 1.18
N PRO A 106 11.37 -6.95 0.48
CA PRO A 106 9.92 -6.76 0.52
C PRO A 106 9.11 -7.89 -0.13
N GLU A 107 9.74 -8.77 -0.90
CA GLU A 107 9.17 -10.01 -1.45
C GLU A 107 9.04 -11.14 -0.40
N GLU A 108 9.77 -11.04 0.70
CA GLU A 108 9.75 -12.01 1.81
C GLU A 108 8.85 -11.49 2.94
N ILE A 109 7.78 -12.22 3.25
CA ILE A 109 6.81 -11.78 4.26
C ILE A 109 7.42 -11.62 5.66
N MET A 110 8.48 -12.36 5.95
CA MET A 110 9.19 -12.28 7.23
C MET A 110 9.91 -10.94 7.43
N SER A 111 10.31 -10.27 6.35
CA SER A 111 10.99 -8.96 6.40
C SER A 111 10.14 -7.86 7.04
N TYR A 112 8.82 -8.01 7.03
CA TYR A 112 7.85 -7.08 7.63
C TYR A 112 7.75 -7.22 9.16
N TYR A 113 8.47 -8.18 9.75
CA TYR A 113 8.69 -8.30 11.19
C TYR A 113 10.08 -7.82 11.61
N GLU A 114 11.05 -7.81 10.69
CA GLU A 114 12.47 -7.73 11.01
C GLU A 114 13.13 -6.42 10.57
N SER A 115 12.62 -5.79 9.52
CA SER A 115 13.26 -4.63 8.89
C SER A 115 12.26 -3.54 8.52
N GLY A 116 12.77 -2.31 8.45
CA GLY A 116 11.96 -1.15 8.12
C GLY A 116 10.84 -0.91 9.15
N MET A 117 9.78 -0.26 8.68
CA MET A 117 8.56 -0.02 9.43
C MET A 117 7.41 -0.72 8.73
N SER A 118 6.58 -1.43 9.49
CA SER A 118 5.33 -2.01 8.99
C SER A 118 4.18 -1.63 9.92
N MET A 119 3.13 -1.04 9.34
CA MET A 119 1.97 -0.56 10.06
C MET A 119 0.68 -1.11 9.46
N PRO A 120 0.00 -2.05 10.14
CA PRO A 120 0.40 -2.71 11.41
C PRO A 120 1.56 -3.68 11.19
N ILE A 121 2.16 -4.27 12.22
CA ILE A 121 3.34 -5.15 12.09
C ILE A 121 3.02 -6.48 11.37
N GLY A 122 3.97 -7.04 10.64
CA GLY A 122 3.92 -8.45 10.20
C GLY A 122 2.78 -8.78 9.24
N ARG A 123 2.00 -9.83 9.54
CA ARG A 123 0.85 -10.26 8.71
C ARG A 123 -0.49 -9.65 9.13
N LEU A 124 -0.47 -8.61 9.96
CA LEU A 124 -1.67 -7.87 10.31
C LEU A 124 -2.02 -6.84 9.23
N SER A 125 -3.29 -6.42 9.20
CA SER A 125 -3.82 -5.41 8.29
C SER A 125 -4.84 -4.53 9.01
N TYR A 126 -4.96 -3.27 8.59
CA TYR A 126 -6.13 -2.45 8.94
C TYR A 126 -7.29 -2.79 8.02
N LEU A 127 -8.50 -2.88 8.56
CA LEU A 127 -9.72 -3.10 7.79
C LEU A 127 -10.49 -1.79 7.64
N TYR A 128 -10.81 -1.42 6.41
CA TYR A 128 -11.76 -0.36 6.07
C TYR A 128 -13.08 -0.99 5.65
N GLN A 129 -14.14 -0.74 6.43
CA GLN A 129 -15.50 -1.18 6.13
C GLN A 129 -16.38 0.00 5.74
N THR A 130 -17.16 -0.19 4.68
CA THR A 130 -18.28 0.69 4.35
C THR A 130 -19.56 0.05 4.84
N TYR A 131 -20.30 0.74 5.70
CA TYR A 131 -21.63 0.31 6.08
C TYR A 131 -22.64 0.93 5.11
N THR A 132 -23.46 0.09 4.47
CA THR A 132 -24.72 0.55 3.89
C THR A 132 -25.74 0.65 5.01
N GLY A 133 -26.20 1.87 5.30
CA GLY A 133 -27.35 2.10 6.19
C GLY A 133 -28.67 1.67 5.57
#